data_AF-A0A8I0L9A8-F1
#
_entry.id   AF-A0A8I0L9A8-F1
#
_cell.length_a   1.000
_cell.length_b   1.000
_cell.length_c   1.000
_cell.angle_alpha   90.00
_cell.angle_beta   90.00
_cell.angle_gamma   90.00
#
_symmetry.space_group_name_H-M   'P 1'
#
loop_
_entity.id
_entity.type
_entity.pdbx_description
1 polymer ?
#
loop_
_entity_poly.entity_id
_entity_poly.type
_entity_poly.pdbx_seq_one_letter_code
_entity_poly.pdbx_strand_id
1 'polypeptide(L)' 'AETDAYARSYLGITAEDDLADAIIEAGMQSKAQLFIMQMQDYLRLGRETRMNEPGRLLQSNWRWRMLPGAANEALAQ' A
#
# COMPACT_ATOMS: atom_id res chain seq x y z
N ALA A 1 -2.00 -1.30 -16.96
CA ALA A 1 -3.25 -0.85 -17.62
C ALA A 1 -4.34 -1.88 -17.41
N GLU A 2 -4.21 -3.10 -17.95
CA GLU A 2 -5.22 -4.15 -17.76
C GLU A 2 -5.42 -4.55 -16.28
N THR A 3 -4.34 -4.74 -15.52
CA THR A 3 -4.40 -5.09 -14.09
C THR A 3 -5.03 -3.98 -13.23
N ASP A 4 -4.76 -2.71 -13.55
CA ASP A 4 -5.32 -1.57 -12.83
C ASP A 4 -6.82 -1.44 -13.10
N ALA A 5 -7.23 -1.51 -14.37
CA ALA A 5 -8.64 -1.47 -14.75
C ALA A 5 -9.44 -2.62 -14.13
N TYR A 6 -8.87 -3.82 -14.08
CA TYR A 6 -9.51 -4.96 -13.42
C TYR A 6 -9.63 -4.75 -11.91
N ALA A 7 -8.56 -4.30 -11.24
CA ALA A 7 -8.59 -4.05 -9.80
C ALA A 7 -9.64 -3.00 -9.42
N ARG A 8 -9.71 -1.88 -10.17
CA ARG A 8 -10.70 -0.83 -9.94
C ARG A 8 -12.13 -1.32 -10.14
N SER A 9 -12.37 -2.08 -11.21
CA SER A 9 -13.67 -2.72 -11.46
C SER A 9 -14.07 -3.69 -10.35
N TYR A 10 -13.13 -4.52 -9.87
CA TYR A 10 -13.38 -5.48 -8.80
C TYR A 10 -13.68 -4.79 -7.45
N LEU A 11 -12.97 -3.71 -7.15
CA LEU A 11 -13.15 -2.92 -5.93
C LEU A 11 -14.33 -1.96 -6.00
N GLY A 12 -14.93 -1.77 -7.19
CA GLY A 12 -16.05 -0.86 -7.39
C GLY A 12 -15.68 0.62 -7.30
N ILE A 13 -14.44 0.97 -7.65
CA ILE A 13 -13.89 2.33 -7.55
C ILE A 13 -13.62 2.95 -8.92
N THR A 14 -13.60 4.27 -9.02
CA THR A 14 -13.35 5.03 -10.25
C THR A 14 -11.87 5.42 -10.37
N ALA A 15 -11.53 6.26 -11.36
CA ALA A 15 -10.15 6.75 -11.53
C ALA A 15 -9.78 7.84 -10.51
N GLU A 16 -10.78 8.49 -9.93
CA GLU A 16 -10.65 9.55 -8.93
C GLU A 16 -10.36 9.00 -7.52
N ASP A 17 -10.73 7.74 -7.27
CA ASP A 17 -10.54 7.07 -5.99
C ASP A 17 -9.08 6.60 -5.80
N ASP A 18 -8.63 6.65 -4.54
CA ASP A 18 -7.33 6.12 -4.12
C ASP A 18 -7.37 4.58 -4.08
N LEU A 19 -6.51 3.97 -4.90
CA LEU A 19 -6.46 2.51 -5.03
C LEU A 19 -5.90 1.83 -3.77
N ALA A 20 -4.98 2.48 -3.04
CA ALA A 20 -4.39 1.91 -1.83
C ALA A 20 -5.41 1.91 -0.68
N ASP A 21 -6.19 2.99 -0.53
CA ASP A 21 -7.34 3.05 0.39
C ASP A 21 -8.30 1.89 0.13
N ALA A 22 -8.77 1.74 -1.11
CA ALA A 22 -9.72 0.70 -1.47
C ALA A 22 -9.20 -0.74 -1.22
N ILE A 23 -7.90 -0.99 -1.46
CA ILE A 23 -7.28 -2.30 -1.17
C ILE A 23 -7.21 -2.56 0.34
N ILE A 24 -6.84 -1.55 1.14
CA ILE A 24 -6.76 -1.67 2.59
C ILE A 24 -8.16 -1.95 3.16
N GLU A 25 -9.16 -1.18 2.74
CA GLU A 25 -10.55 -1.37 3.16
C GLU A 25 -11.08 -2.76 2.80
N ALA A 26 -10.87 -3.21 1.56
CA ALA A 26 -11.28 -4.54 1.12
C ALA A 26 -10.58 -5.66 1.91
N GLY A 27 -9.30 -5.47 2.24
CA GLY A 27 -8.54 -6.37 3.09
C GLY A 27 -9.10 -6.47 4.51
N MET A 28 -9.41 -5.33 5.13
CA MET A 28 -10.00 -5.24 6.46
C MET A 28 -11.41 -5.82 6.54
N GLN A 29 -12.21 -5.71 5.47
CA GLN A 29 -13.57 -6.26 5.39
C GLN A 29 -13.62 -7.74 5.00
N SER A 30 -12.48 -8.33 4.62
CA SER A 30 -12.41 -9.71 4.18
C SER A 30 -12.80 -10.71 5.29
N LYS A 31 -13.07 -11.96 4.91
CA LYS A 31 -13.33 -13.05 5.87
C LYS A 31 -12.06 -13.56 6.57
N ALA A 32 -10.88 -13.03 6.24
CA ALA A 32 -9.63 -13.44 6.86
C ALA A 32 -9.63 -13.06 8.35
N GLN A 33 -9.13 -13.96 9.19
CA GLN A 33 -8.98 -13.68 10.62
C GLN A 33 -7.90 -12.61 10.89
N LEU A 34 -6.92 -12.49 10.00
CA LEU A 34 -5.82 -11.53 10.09
C LEU A 34 -5.56 -10.92 8.72
N PHE A 35 -5.64 -9.60 8.67
CA PHE A 35 -5.16 -8.80 7.54
C PHE A 35 -3.89 -8.07 7.95
N ILE A 36 -2.88 -8.09 7.09
CA ILE A 36 -1.61 -7.39 7.28
C ILE A 36 -1.38 -6.50 6.07
N MET A 37 -1.12 -5.22 6.32
CA MET A 37 -0.69 -4.25 5.30
C MET A 37 0.72 -3.74 5.61
N GLN A 38 1.40 -3.18 4.61
CA GLN A 38 2.71 -2.57 4.80
C GLN A 38 2.58 -1.13 5.28
N MET A 39 3.53 -0.67 6.09
CA MET A 39 3.57 0.74 6.51
C MET A 39 3.74 1.71 5.33
N GLN A 40 4.41 1.28 4.26
CA GLN A 40 4.53 2.06 3.02
C GLN A 40 3.16 2.32 2.38
N ASP A 41 2.30 1.31 2.33
CA ASP A 41 0.94 1.43 1.79
C ASP A 41 0.14 2.39 2.66
N TYR A 42 0.13 2.16 3.99
CA TYR A 42 -0.61 2.98 4.95
C TYR A 42 -0.20 4.46 4.96
N LEU A 43 1.08 4.75 4.69
CA LEU A 43 1.60 6.12 4.55
C LEU A 43 1.45 6.71 3.14
N ARG A 44 0.82 5.99 2.19
CA ARG A 44 0.63 6.39 0.78
C ARG A 44 1.95 6.76 0.08
N LEU A 45 3.02 5.99 0.33
CA LEU A 45 4.34 6.26 -0.23
C LEU A 45 4.52 5.61 -1.62
N GLY A 46 5.38 6.20 -2.45
CA GLY A 46 5.61 5.74 -3.81
C GLY A 46 6.60 4.59 -3.93
N ARG A 47 6.92 4.22 -5.18
CA ARG A 47 7.81 3.11 -5.55
C ARG A 47 9.21 3.20 -4.91
N GLU A 48 9.68 4.41 -4.63
CA GLU A 48 10.96 4.67 -3.96
C GLU A 48 11.07 4.03 -2.57
N THR A 49 9.94 3.67 -1.96
CA THR A 49 9.89 3.06 -0.62
C THR A 49 9.80 1.53 -0.64
N ARG A 50 9.86 0.92 -1.83
CA ARG A 50 9.86 -0.53 -2.00
C ARG A 50 10.98 -1.18 -1.19
N MET A 51 10.60 -2.08 -0.28
CA MET A 51 11.56 -2.75 0.61
C MET A 51 12.58 -3.61 -0.15
N ASN A 52 12.15 -4.30 -1.21
CA ASN A 52 13.02 -5.19 -1.98
C ASN A 52 12.55 -5.32 -3.44
N GLU A 53 13.50 -5.30 -4.37
CA GLU A 53 13.31 -5.72 -5.75
C GLU A 53 14.04 -7.05 -6.01
N PRO A 54 13.33 -8.20 -5.95
CA PRO A 54 13.93 -9.52 -6.09
C PRO A 54 14.75 -9.69 -7.37
N GLY A 55 15.88 -10.40 -7.27
CA GLY A 55 16.75 -10.67 -8.41
C GLY A 55 17.58 -9.47 -8.89
N ARG A 56 17.53 -8.32 -8.19
CA ARG A 56 18.34 -7.15 -8.49
C ARG A 56 19.28 -6.80 -7.34
N LEU A 57 20.55 -6.55 -7.64
CA LEU A 57 21.52 -6.03 -6.69
C LEU A 57 21.47 -4.51 -6.66
N LEU A 58 20.44 -3.96 -6.01
CA LEU A 58 20.26 -2.51 -5.84
C LEU A 58 20.72 -2.06 -4.46
N GLN A 59 21.37 -0.90 -4.38
CA GLN A 59 21.74 -0.29 -3.10
C GLN A 59 20.52 0.08 -2.25
N SER A 60 19.35 0.30 -2.87
CA SER A 60 18.10 0.67 -2.17
C SER A 60 17.43 -0.50 -1.47
N ASN A 61 17.72 -1.75 -1.84
CA ASN A 61 17.08 -2.93 -1.25
C ASN A 61 17.38 -3.03 0.25
N TRP A 62 16.35 -3.34 1.04
CA TRP A 62 16.41 -3.54 2.49
C TRP A 62 16.83 -2.30 3.29
N ARG A 63 16.68 -1.11 2.71
CA ARG A 63 17.10 0.15 3.34
C ARG A 63 15.98 1.11 3.68
N TRP A 64 14.74 0.82 3.31
CA TRP A 64 13.63 1.70 3.65
C TRP A 64 13.49 1.82 5.17
N ARG A 65 13.31 3.06 5.64
CA ARG A 65 13.08 3.40 7.04
C ARG A 65 11.96 4.42 7.10
N MET A 66 11.00 4.18 7.97
CA MET A 66 9.98 5.17 8.28
C MET A 66 10.63 6.41 8.91
N LEU A 67 10.19 7.60 8.49
CA LEU A 67 10.66 8.86 9.06
C LEU A 67 10.13 9.03 10.50
N PRO A 68 10.91 9.66 11.39
CA PRO A 68 10.40 10.04 12.71
C PRO A 68 9.13 10.89 12.58
N GLY A 69 8.08 10.54 13.33
CA GLY A 69 6.81 11.26 13.32
C GLY A 69 5.88 10.99 12.12
N ALA A 70 6.24 10.09 11.20
CA ALA A 70 5.36 9.73 10.09
C ALA A 70 4.09 8.99 10.57
N ALA A 71 4.20 8.15 11.60
CA ALA A 71 3.06 7.54 12.28
C ALA A 71 2.49 8.51 13.35
N ASN A 72 1.77 9.53 12.91
CA ASN A 72 1.18 10.57 13.76
C ASN A 72 -0.33 10.38 13.97
N GLU A 73 -0.92 11.22 14.82
CA GLU A 73 -2.33 11.15 15.20
C GLU A 73 -3.31 11.28 14.03
N ALA A 74 -2.92 11.90 12.91
CA ALA A 74 -3.79 12.01 11.74
C ALA A 74 -4.12 10.64 11.12
N LEU A 75 -3.26 9.64 11.33
CA LEU A 75 -3.51 8.27 10.86
C LEU A 75 -4.44 7.48 11.79
N ALA A 76 -4.63 7.92 13.04
CA ALA A 76 -5.41 7.19 14.03
C ALA A 76 -6.93 7.48 13.98
N GLN A 77 -7.37 8.29 13.02
CA GLN A 77 -8.77 8.68 12.80
C GLN A 77 -9.46 7.70 11.86
#